data_AF-A0A928TPD3-F1
#
_entry.id   AF-A0A928TPD3-F1
#
_cell.length_a   1.000
_cell.length_b   1.000
_cell.length_c   1.000
_cell.angle_alpha   90.00
_cell.angle_beta   90.00
_cell.angle_gamma   90.00
#
_symmetry.space_group_name_H-M   'P 1'
#
loop_
_entity.id
_entity.type
_entity.pdbx_description
1 polymer ?
#
loop_
_entity_poly.entity_id
_entity_poly.type
_entity_poly.pdbx_seq_one_letter_code
_entity_poly.pdbx_strand_id
1 'polypeptide(L)'
;MTYDWATGQGSNTRVFGPGSIQVVDMMDAPGVIDARAFFYSKNAAAIARGSYDSLQPVTNYAASFGVFDLFTTSSPTQQFVGSYRVDIFPVKGGSDLMFVLNNNSSFRSFAYGIAPAWERTTLAPAGNMRQTYWWTEPWRP
;
A
#
# COMPACT_ATOMS: atom_id res chain seq x y z
N MET A 1 -6.97 -10.42 9.66
CA MET A 1 -7.63 -9.61 8.61
C MET A 1 -8.70 -10.42 7.91
N THR A 2 -8.37 -11.58 7.33
CA THR A 2 -9.32 -12.42 6.58
C THR A 2 -10.46 -12.96 7.43
N TYR A 3 -10.22 -13.40 8.68
CA TYR A 3 -11.27 -13.91 9.59
C TYR A 3 -12.27 -12.82 10.01
N ASP A 4 -11.77 -11.68 10.50
CA ASP A 4 -12.58 -10.50 10.85
C ASP A 4 -13.43 -10.00 9.67
N TRP A 5 -12.81 -9.95 8.49
CA TRP A 5 -13.48 -9.55 7.27
C TRP A 5 -14.56 -10.56 6.84
N ALA A 6 -14.27 -11.87 6.90
CA ALA A 6 -15.19 -12.95 6.55
C ALA A 6 -16.35 -13.12 7.54
N THR A 7 -16.14 -12.81 8.82
CA THR A 7 -17.18 -12.88 9.87
C THR A 7 -17.94 -11.56 10.04
N GLY A 8 -17.53 -10.50 9.33
CA GLY A 8 -18.14 -9.19 9.49
C GLY A 8 -17.71 -8.46 10.76
N GLN A 9 -16.84 -9.04 11.60
CA GLN A 9 -16.39 -8.44 12.84
C GLN A 9 -15.28 -7.40 12.60
N GLY A 10 -15.39 -6.22 13.22
CA GLY A 10 -14.33 -5.20 13.24
C GLY A 10 -14.50 -4.00 12.29
N SER A 11 -13.65 -2.99 12.51
CA SER A 11 -13.69 -1.68 11.84
C SER A 11 -13.52 -1.79 10.32
N ASN A 12 -14.30 -0.98 9.59
CA ASN A 12 -14.23 -0.82 8.12
C ASN A 12 -12.99 -0.03 7.65
N THR A 13 -12.30 0.62 8.59
CA THR A 13 -11.07 1.36 8.37
C THR A 13 -9.99 0.80 9.28
N ARG A 14 -8.84 0.43 8.72
CA ARG A 14 -7.66 0.02 9.50
C ARG A 14 -6.44 0.82 9.07
N VAL A 15 -5.69 1.26 10.07
CA VAL A 15 -4.39 1.91 9.87
C VAL A 15 -3.32 0.99 10.45
N PHE A 16 -2.31 0.68 9.65
CA PHE A 16 -1.17 -0.12 10.04
C PHE A 16 0.08 0.76 10.00
N GLY A 17 0.79 0.81 11.13
CA GLY A 17 2.02 1.60 11.27
C GLY A 17 3.30 0.78 11.15
N PRO A 18 4.46 1.45 11.27
CA PRO A 18 5.79 0.84 11.19
C PRO A 18 5.92 -0.38 12.12
N GLY A 19 6.57 -1.44 11.63
CA GLY A 19 6.83 -2.67 12.39
C GLY A 19 5.67 -3.66 12.46
N SER A 20 4.48 -3.32 11.95
CA SER A 20 3.41 -4.30 11.76
C SER A 20 3.76 -5.28 10.64
N ILE A 21 3.39 -6.55 10.77
CA ILE A 21 3.66 -7.57 9.75
C ILE A 21 3.04 -7.19 8.39
N GLN A 22 1.90 -6.50 8.41
CA GLN A 22 1.25 -6.02 7.19
C GLN A 22 2.05 -4.93 6.49
N VAL A 23 2.69 -4.03 7.24
CA VAL A 23 3.58 -3.01 6.67
C VAL A 23 4.85 -3.66 6.13
N VAL A 24 5.45 -4.61 6.86
CA VAL A 24 6.63 -5.37 6.39
C VAL A 24 6.32 -6.08 5.07
N ASP A 25 5.17 -6.75 4.98
CA ASP A 25 4.73 -7.41 3.75
C ASP A 25 4.59 -6.44 2.58
N MET A 26 4.11 -5.21 2.83
CA MET A 26 3.87 -4.24 1.77
C MET A 26 5.11 -3.46 1.35
N MET A 27 6.16 -3.36 2.19
CA MET A 27 7.42 -2.68 1.85
C MET A 27 8.11 -3.25 0.61
N ASP A 28 7.96 -4.57 0.41
CA ASP A 28 8.56 -5.34 -0.70
C ASP A 28 7.55 -5.70 -1.79
N ALA A 29 6.33 -5.13 -1.76
CA ALA A 29 5.35 -5.35 -2.81
C ALA A 29 5.87 -4.82 -4.16
N PRO A 30 5.67 -5.54 -5.29
CA PRO A 30 6.18 -5.11 -6.61
C PRO A 30 5.80 -3.67 -6.97
N GLY A 31 4.55 -3.27 -6.74
CA GLY A 31 4.11 -1.90 -7.03
C GLY A 31 4.72 -0.83 -6.09
N VAL A 32 5.19 -1.21 -4.89
CA VAL A 32 5.97 -0.31 -4.02
C VAL A 32 7.40 -0.18 -4.52
N ILE A 33 8.00 -1.28 -4.97
CA ILE A 33 9.33 -1.27 -5.61
C ILE A 33 9.30 -0.36 -6.85
N ASP A 34 8.28 -0.48 -7.69
CA ASP A 34 8.13 0.35 -8.89
C ASP A 34 7.88 1.82 -8.53
N ALA A 35 7.03 2.11 -7.54
CA ALA A 35 6.80 3.46 -7.06
C ALA A 35 8.08 4.10 -6.51
N ARG A 36 8.90 3.32 -5.79
CA ARG A 36 10.20 3.72 -5.26
C ARG A 36 11.18 4.02 -6.41
N ALA A 37 11.28 3.13 -7.40
CA ALA A 37 12.11 3.36 -8.59
C ALA A 37 11.67 4.63 -9.36
N PHE A 38 10.37 4.84 -9.49
CA PHE A 38 9.80 6.05 -10.09
C PHE A 38 10.16 7.31 -9.29
N PHE A 39 10.08 7.28 -7.96
CA PHE A 39 10.50 8.39 -7.11
C PHE A 39 11.97 8.76 -7.35
N TYR A 40 12.86 7.77 -7.38
CA TYR A 40 14.29 7.99 -7.63
C TYR A 40 14.53 8.54 -9.04
N SER A 41 13.86 8.00 -10.06
CA SER A 41 13.96 8.49 -11.44
C SER A 41 13.48 9.93 -11.57
N LYS A 42 12.32 10.26 -11.00
CA LYS A 42 11.74 11.61 -10.99
C LYS A 42 12.66 12.63 -10.32
N ASN A 43 13.39 12.21 -9.29
CA ASN A 43 14.25 13.06 -8.48
C ASN A 43 15.75 12.95 -8.82
N ALA A 44 16.13 12.20 -9.86
CA ALA A 44 17.52 11.89 -10.18
C ALA A 44 18.42 13.14 -10.29
N ALA A 45 17.92 14.22 -10.89
CA ALA A 45 18.67 15.47 -11.04
C ALA A 45 18.88 16.21 -9.71
N ALA A 46 17.91 16.17 -8.80
CA ALA A 46 18.04 16.77 -7.47
C ALA A 46 19.01 15.94 -6.61
N ILE A 47 18.91 14.61 -6.70
CA ILE A 47 19.80 13.65 -6.01
C ILE A 47 21.24 13.82 -6.48
N ALA A 48 21.48 13.87 -7.80
CA ALA A 48 22.82 14.05 -8.37
C ALA A 48 23.50 15.37 -7.94
N ARG A 49 22.71 16.38 -7.59
CA ARG A 49 23.20 17.69 -7.11
C ARG A 49 23.23 17.80 -5.58
N GLY A 50 22.86 16.75 -4.85
CA GLY A 50 22.71 16.78 -3.38
C GLY A 50 21.66 17.77 -2.89
N SER A 51 20.71 18.17 -3.74
CA SER A 51 19.69 19.19 -3.45
C SER A 51 18.44 18.53 -2.84
N TYR A 52 18.59 17.92 -1.66
CA TYR A 52 17.56 17.07 -1.04
C TYR A 52 16.30 17.83 -0.62
N ASP A 53 16.41 19.12 -0.31
CA ASP A 53 15.24 19.99 -0.05
C ASP A 53 14.38 20.23 -1.29
N SER A 54 14.89 19.89 -2.48
CA SER A 54 14.19 20.02 -3.76
C SER A 54 13.49 18.73 -4.21
N LEU A 55 13.58 17.65 -3.42
CA LEU A 55 12.90 16.39 -3.73
C LEU A 55 11.39 16.61 -3.85
N GLN A 56 10.83 16.14 -4.95
CA GLN A 56 9.41 16.20 -5.26
C GLN A 56 8.73 14.92 -4.79
N PRO A 57 7.57 15.02 -4.10
CA PRO A 57 6.82 13.85 -3.71
C PRO A 57 6.29 13.09 -4.93
N VAL A 58 6.01 11.81 -4.72
CA VAL A 58 5.19 10.99 -5.62
C VAL A 58 3.85 10.81 -4.93
N THR A 59 2.77 11.11 -5.64
CA THR A 59 1.41 11.00 -5.08
C THR A 59 0.49 10.25 -6.02
N ASN A 60 -0.44 9.49 -5.46
CA ASN A 60 -1.46 8.72 -6.18
C ASN A 60 -0.89 7.70 -7.19
N TYR A 61 0.34 7.21 -6.97
CA TYR A 61 0.94 6.20 -7.85
C TYR A 61 0.08 4.94 -7.81
N ALA A 62 -0.50 4.58 -8.96
CA ALA A 62 -1.40 3.44 -9.06
C ALA A 62 -0.58 2.15 -9.11
N ALA A 63 -0.82 1.27 -8.15
CA ALA A 63 -0.22 -0.05 -8.10
C ALA A 63 -1.32 -1.11 -8.01
N SER A 64 -1.03 -2.28 -8.54
CA SER A 64 -1.89 -3.45 -8.41
C SER A 64 -1.01 -4.69 -8.41
N PHE A 65 -1.41 -5.68 -7.63
CA PHE A 65 -0.81 -7.00 -7.76
C PHE A 65 -1.33 -7.63 -9.04
N GLY A 66 -0.42 -8.12 -9.88
CA GLY A 66 -0.79 -8.94 -11.01
C GLY A 66 -1.40 -10.26 -10.52
N VAL A 67 -2.19 -10.90 -11.39
CA VAL A 67 -2.72 -12.26 -11.12
C VAL A 67 -1.61 -13.23 -10.75
N PHE A 68 -0.42 -13.10 -11.37
CA PHE A 68 0.74 -13.94 -11.09
C PHE A 68 1.36 -13.67 -9.70
N ASP A 69 1.41 -12.41 -9.27
CA ASP A 69 1.96 -12.02 -7.96
C ASP A 69 1.10 -12.55 -6.82
N LEU A 70 -0.23 -12.60 -7.02
CA LEU A 70 -1.18 -13.16 -6.05
C LEU A 70 -0.99 -14.66 -5.83
N PHE A 71 -0.62 -15.42 -6.86
CA PHE A 71 -0.37 -16.87 -6.75
C PHE A 71 1.03 -17.22 -6.25
N THR A 72 1.98 -16.29 -6.34
CA THR A 72 3.38 -16.52 -5.95
C THR A 72 3.73 -15.94 -4.59
N THR A 73 2.94 -15.00 -4.06
CA THR A 73 3.15 -14.45 -2.72
C THR A 73 2.62 -15.38 -1.62
N SER A 74 3.43 -15.57 -0.58
CA SER A 74 3.06 -16.28 0.65
C SER A 74 2.44 -15.36 1.71
N SER A 75 2.39 -14.04 1.46
CA SER A 75 1.80 -13.08 2.39
C SER A 75 0.27 -13.04 2.26
N PRO A 76 -0.48 -13.36 3.33
CA PRO A 76 -1.94 -13.21 3.34
C PRO A 76 -2.39 -11.76 3.16
N THR A 77 -1.52 -10.78 3.49
CA THR A 77 -1.78 -9.35 3.29
C THR A 77 -1.78 -9.02 1.80
N GLN A 78 -0.76 -9.45 1.07
CA GLN A 78 -0.64 -9.19 -0.36
C GLN A 78 -1.76 -9.89 -1.17
N GLN A 79 -2.16 -11.11 -0.79
CA GLN A 79 -3.29 -11.82 -1.41
C GLN A 79 -4.63 -11.10 -1.24
N PHE A 80 -4.76 -10.27 -0.20
CA PHE A 80 -5.99 -9.53 0.10
C PHE A 80 -6.02 -8.13 -0.52
N VAL A 81 -4.84 -7.55 -0.81
CA VAL A 81 -4.70 -6.22 -1.41
C VAL A 81 -4.65 -6.38 -2.93
N GLY A 82 -5.75 -6.06 -3.63
CA GLY A 82 -5.77 -6.14 -5.10
C GLY A 82 -5.08 -4.95 -5.76
N SER A 83 -5.65 -3.76 -5.59
CA SER A 83 -5.09 -2.50 -6.10
C SER A 83 -4.94 -1.48 -4.97
N TYR A 84 -3.91 -0.65 -5.06
CA TYR A 84 -3.57 0.31 -4.03
C TYR A 84 -2.92 1.55 -4.63
N ARG A 85 -2.92 2.63 -3.87
CA ARG A 85 -2.22 3.87 -4.20
C ARG A 85 -1.01 4.01 -3.30
N VAL A 86 0.12 4.37 -3.89
CA VAL A 86 1.36 4.66 -3.18
C VAL A 86 1.61 6.16 -3.24
N ASP A 87 1.83 6.75 -2.06
CA ASP A 87 2.32 8.10 -1.88
C ASP A 87 3.69 8.03 -1.19
N ILE A 88 4.67 8.79 -1.70
CA ILE A 88 6.03 8.88 -1.18
C ILE A 88 6.37 10.35 -0.95
N PHE A 89 6.62 10.71 0.30
CA PHE A 89 6.92 12.07 0.72
C PHE A 89 8.35 12.15 1.27
N PRO A 90 9.21 13.04 0.74
CA PRO A 90 10.46 13.36 1.40
C PRO A 90 10.18 14.10 2.71
N VAL A 91 10.76 13.64 3.81
CA VAL A 91 10.64 14.30 5.11
C VAL A 91 11.56 15.52 5.12
N LYS A 92 10.98 16.73 5.19
CA LYS A 92 11.76 17.98 5.20
C LYS A 92 12.78 17.99 6.35
N GLY A 93 14.03 18.30 6.03
CA GLY A 93 15.12 18.39 7.01
C GLY A 93 15.68 17.04 7.47
N GLY A 94 15.27 15.92 6.86
CA GLY A 94 15.77 14.58 7.17
C GLY A 94 16.23 13.81 5.92
N SER A 95 16.93 12.71 6.15
CA SER A 95 17.33 11.74 5.13
C SER A 95 16.27 10.64 4.94
N ASP A 96 15.00 10.90 5.26
CA ASP A 96 13.96 9.88 5.33
C ASP A 96 12.85 10.12 4.30
N LEU A 97 12.30 9.02 3.80
CA LEU A 97 11.12 9.00 2.95
C LEU A 97 9.96 8.39 3.73
N MET A 98 8.82 9.07 3.73
CA MET A 98 7.57 8.56 4.28
C MET A 98 6.74 7.94 3.16
N PHE A 99 6.35 6.69 3.36
CA PHE A 99 5.49 5.93 2.47
C PHE A 99 4.10 5.85 3.07
N VAL A 100 3.08 6.10 2.25
CA VAL A 100 1.68 5.91 2.61
C VAL A 100 1.01 5.12 1.50
N LEU A 101 0.41 4.00 1.87
CA LEU A 101 -0.28 3.11 0.97
C LEU A 101 -1.76 3.09 1.31
N ASN A 102 -2.61 3.44 0.35
CA ASN A 102 -4.05 3.43 0.50
C ASN A 102 -4.67 2.37 -0.39
N ASN A 103 -5.31 1.39 0.23
CA ASN A 103 -6.03 0.33 -0.46
C ASN A 103 -7.53 0.39 -0.09
N ASN A 104 -8.37 0.09 -1.07
CA ASN A 104 -9.78 -0.19 -0.87
C ASN A 104 -10.05 -1.62 -1.32
N SER A 105 -9.85 -2.59 -0.42
CA SER A 105 -10.15 -3.98 -0.70
C SER A 105 -11.66 -4.18 -0.70
N SER A 106 -12.19 -4.42 -1.90
CA SER A 106 -13.59 -4.84 -2.09
C SER A 106 -13.69 -6.36 -2.06
N PHE A 107 -14.80 -6.92 -1.56
CA PHE A 107 -15.05 -8.36 -1.58
C PHE A 107 -14.94 -8.98 -2.98
N ARG A 108 -15.25 -8.18 -3.99
CA ARG A 108 -15.11 -8.55 -5.39
C ARG A 108 -13.66 -8.88 -5.78
N SER A 109 -12.67 -8.22 -5.14
CA SER A 109 -11.25 -8.48 -5.36
C SER A 109 -10.78 -9.77 -4.68
N PHE A 110 -11.26 -10.06 -3.47
CA PHE A 110 -10.95 -11.31 -2.75
C PHE A 110 -11.61 -12.54 -3.40
N ALA A 111 -12.84 -12.39 -3.90
CA ALA A 111 -13.62 -13.49 -4.48
C ALA A 111 -13.47 -13.63 -6.00
N TYR A 112 -12.43 -13.05 -6.61
CA TYR A 112 -12.16 -13.11 -8.05
C TYR A 112 -13.39 -12.81 -8.94
N GLY A 113 -14.23 -11.86 -8.52
CA GLY A 113 -15.43 -11.45 -9.27
C GLY A 113 -16.69 -12.30 -9.08
N ILE A 114 -16.66 -13.38 -8.29
CA ILE A 114 -17.81 -14.27 -8.04
C ILE A 114 -18.74 -13.71 -6.94
N ALA A 115 -18.22 -12.80 -6.12
CA ALA A 115 -18.98 -12.26 -4.99
C ALA A 115 -19.48 -10.82 -5.24
N PRO A 116 -20.65 -10.48 -4.69
CA PRO A 116 -21.29 -9.22 -4.98
C PRO A 116 -20.59 -8.05 -4.27
N ALA A 117 -20.60 -6.87 -4.89
CA ALA A 117 -19.92 -5.67 -4.37
C ALA A 117 -20.87 -4.85 -3.48
N TRP A 118 -20.65 -4.86 -2.15
CA TRP A 118 -21.47 -4.08 -1.20
C TRP A 118 -20.54 -3.24 -0.31
N GLU A 119 -20.91 -1.98 -0.10
CA GLU A 119 -20.23 -1.11 0.86
C GLU A 119 -20.60 -1.50 2.30
N ARG A 120 -19.61 -1.63 3.20
CA ARG A 120 -19.86 -1.96 4.63
C ARG A 120 -20.33 -0.72 5.38
N THR A 121 -21.63 -0.63 5.61
CA THR A 121 -22.17 0.42 6.49
C THR A 121 -22.27 -0.01 7.95
N THR A 122 -22.52 -1.29 8.30
CA THR A 122 -22.70 -1.61 9.74
C THR A 122 -22.35 -3.01 10.23
N LEU A 123 -22.44 -4.10 9.45
CA LEU A 123 -22.00 -5.46 9.81
C LEU A 123 -22.46 -6.41 8.69
N ALA A 124 -21.67 -6.48 7.60
CA ALA A 124 -21.88 -7.47 6.56
C ALA A 124 -20.57 -8.27 6.40
N PRO A 125 -20.60 -9.60 6.54
CA PRO A 125 -19.45 -10.42 6.15
C PRO A 125 -19.06 -10.06 4.73
N ALA A 126 -17.76 -9.87 4.53
CA ALA A 126 -17.19 -9.61 3.22
C ALA A 126 -17.74 -8.37 2.47
N GLY A 127 -17.49 -7.18 3.00
CA GLY A 127 -17.72 -5.93 2.26
C GLY A 127 -16.47 -5.06 2.20
N ASN A 128 -16.58 -3.90 1.55
CA ASN A 128 -15.43 -3.02 1.29
C ASN A 128 -14.72 -2.59 2.58
N MET A 129 -13.39 -2.69 2.58
CA MET A 129 -12.53 -2.37 3.70
C MET A 129 -11.43 -1.41 3.23
N ARG A 130 -11.30 -0.27 3.92
CA ARG A 130 -10.24 0.71 3.65
C ARG A 130 -9.06 0.43 4.57
N GLN A 131 -7.89 0.33 3.96
CA GLN A 131 -6.66 0.04 4.68
C GLN A 131 -5.61 1.07 4.30
N THR A 132 -5.01 1.67 5.33
CA THR A 132 -3.88 2.58 5.18
C THR A 132 -2.67 1.96 5.85
N TYR A 133 -1.58 1.82 5.10
CA TYR A 133 -0.29 1.35 5.60
C TYR A 133 0.69 2.52 5.54
N TRP A 134 1.50 2.72 6.56
CA TRP A 134 2.51 3.77 6.53
C TRP A 134 3.81 3.34 7.20
N TRP A 135 4.92 3.81 6.64
CA TRP A 135 6.26 3.66 7.24
C TRP A 135 7.19 4.78 6.79
N THR A 136 8.33 4.87 7.48
CA THR A 136 9.46 5.69 7.07
C THR A 136 10.65 4.79 6.78
N GLU A 137 11.36 5.05 5.69
CA GLU A 137 12.64 4.41 5.39
C GLU A 137 13.70 5.48 5.10
N PRO A 138 14.97 5.26 5.50
CA PRO A 138 16.03 6.15 5.11
C PRO A 138 16.18 6.13 3.59
N TRP A 139 16.33 7.29 2.99
CA TRP A 139 16.78 7.45 1.62
C TRP A 139 18.11 6.72 1.45
N ARG A 140 18.20 5.91 0.39
CA ARG A 140 19.43 5.23 -0.02
C ARG A 140 19.75 5.66 -1.44
N PRO A 141 20.87 6.39 -1.67
CA PRO A 141 21.35 6.68 -3.03
C PRO A 141 21.74 5.42 -3.79
#